data_AF-A0A0L6ZBZ2-F1
#
_entry.id   AF-A0A0L6ZBZ2-F1
#
_cell.length_a   1.000
_cell.length_b   1.000
_cell.length_c   1.000
_cell.angle_alpha   90.00
_cell.angle_beta   90.00
_cell.angle_gamma   90.00
#
_symmetry.space_group_name_H-M   'P 1'
#
loop_
_entity.id
_entity.type
_entity.pdbx_description
1 polymer ?
#
loop_
_entity_poly.entity_id
_entity_poly.type
_entity_poly.pdbx_seq_one_letter_code
_entity_poly.pdbx_strand_id
1 'polypeptide(L)'
;MINKRRSKFILAVLIFSFILNFNNLILGAEIVKDNQAANVINLGYIAQDGEWIYYSNIADGSKLYKSKLDGSEEVKISNDVPNFINVSGDFIYYSNISNGYQLFKIKKDGTEKKRVVDESCFWTQVQGDWIYFAKKESSGQKIYKIDLDGKHKTRISKDRVYGFAVLGDFIYYSNESDGHKIYKVNIDGGEPQKLNEDQSYYINVVGNNIYYQNANDKGKIYKIDIDGKNKIKLNDDSADYINVSGDWVFYSNASDNNKLYKMKTDGSAKALINNEGSAALNIINDSIYFWKIKKDSKGDTTIDSSNLLRINKDGSDKKIVKVEVIKKEETETGKLSTSSIILILLFVFITFSLEVWKLVSLRKLRKISEKPSSEIDENYAAYYIKFLSTARIPRRSEYFRMAKSVFEKIYISPNVSQELKDEVKAAILRKGINLNN
;
A
#
# COMPACT_ATOMS: atom_id res chain seq x y z
N MET A 1 56.14 -17.56 -21.53
CA MET A 1 54.69 -17.48 -21.86
C MET A 1 53.77 -17.31 -20.64
N ILE A 2 54.12 -17.81 -19.44
CA ILE A 2 53.25 -17.81 -18.26
C ILE A 2 52.98 -16.39 -17.68
N ASN A 3 53.96 -15.48 -17.72
CA ASN A 3 53.80 -14.11 -17.20
C ASN A 3 52.81 -13.22 -17.99
N LYS A 4 52.72 -13.36 -19.31
CA LYS A 4 51.75 -12.59 -20.13
C LYS A 4 50.30 -13.02 -19.88
N ARG A 5 50.05 -14.31 -19.58
CA ARG A 5 48.70 -14.81 -19.27
C ARG A 5 48.23 -14.36 -17.89
N ARG A 6 49.11 -14.38 -16.88
CA ARG A 6 48.80 -13.84 -15.54
C ARG A 6 48.51 -12.34 -15.55
N SER A 7 49.29 -11.55 -16.29
CA SER A 7 49.07 -10.10 -16.43
C SER A 7 47.73 -9.78 -17.11
N LYS A 8 47.35 -10.51 -18.18
CA LYS A 8 46.04 -10.34 -18.83
C LYS A 8 44.88 -10.75 -17.92
N PHE A 9 45.06 -11.79 -17.10
CA PHE A 9 44.05 -12.23 -16.15
C PHE A 9 43.83 -11.23 -15.02
N ILE A 10 44.90 -10.68 -14.45
CA ILE A 10 44.83 -9.63 -13.41
C ILE A 10 44.17 -8.36 -13.96
N LEU A 11 44.52 -7.96 -15.19
CA LEU A 11 43.88 -6.81 -15.84
C LEU A 11 42.39 -7.04 -16.10
N ALA A 12 41.99 -8.25 -16.51
CA ALA A 12 40.59 -8.60 -16.69
C ALA A 12 39.79 -8.59 -15.38
N VAL A 13 40.39 -9.06 -14.27
CA VAL A 13 39.77 -9.01 -12.94
C VAL A 13 39.62 -7.57 -12.44
N LEU A 14 40.62 -6.71 -12.68
CA LEU A 14 40.54 -5.29 -12.32
C LEU A 14 39.49 -4.54 -13.15
N ILE A 15 39.41 -4.80 -14.44
CA ILE A 15 38.37 -4.24 -15.32
C ILE A 15 36.98 -4.74 -14.90
N PHE A 16 36.84 -6.02 -14.58
CA PHE A 16 35.57 -6.59 -14.11
C PHE A 16 35.14 -6.05 -12.75
N SER A 17 36.09 -5.89 -11.81
CA SER A 17 35.85 -5.26 -10.51
C SER A 17 35.52 -3.77 -10.66
N PHE A 18 36.16 -3.07 -11.60
CA PHE A 18 35.85 -1.68 -11.93
C PHE A 18 34.46 -1.55 -12.57
N ILE A 19 34.06 -2.46 -13.47
CA ILE A 19 32.71 -2.51 -14.07
C ILE A 19 31.65 -2.86 -13.02
N LEU A 20 31.92 -3.78 -12.09
CA LEU A 20 31.01 -4.08 -10.97
C LEU A 20 30.87 -2.89 -10.03
N ASN A 21 31.97 -2.21 -9.71
CA ASN A 21 31.93 -0.98 -8.90
C ASN A 21 31.30 0.19 -9.65
N PHE A 22 31.48 0.32 -10.97
CA PHE A 22 30.82 1.33 -11.81
C PHE A 22 29.33 1.04 -11.97
N ASN A 23 28.92 -0.22 -12.11
CA ASN A 23 27.52 -0.60 -12.15
C ASN A 23 26.86 -0.38 -10.78
N ASN A 24 27.56 -0.61 -9.67
CA ASN A 24 27.10 -0.22 -8.34
C ASN A 24 27.11 1.32 -8.14
N LEU A 25 28.00 2.05 -8.80
CA LEU A 25 28.01 3.52 -8.80
C LEU A 25 26.86 4.10 -9.64
N ILE A 26 26.48 3.44 -10.75
CA ILE A 26 25.38 3.83 -11.64
C ILE A 26 24.03 3.38 -11.05
N LEU A 27 23.97 2.22 -10.39
CA LEU A 27 22.81 1.79 -9.57
C LEU A 27 22.66 2.64 -8.30
N GLY A 28 23.77 3.13 -7.73
CA GLY A 28 23.79 4.12 -6.65
C GLY A 28 23.54 5.56 -7.11
N ALA A 29 23.39 5.78 -8.43
CA ALA A 29 23.09 7.07 -9.05
C ALA A 29 21.77 7.04 -9.85
N GLU A 30 20.86 6.10 -9.57
CA GLU A 30 19.48 6.54 -9.48
C GLU A 30 19.48 7.57 -8.36
N ILE A 31 19.29 8.85 -8.70
CA ILE A 31 18.83 9.84 -7.74
C ILE A 31 17.70 9.15 -7.01
N VAL A 32 17.93 8.77 -5.75
CA VAL A 32 16.97 8.07 -4.92
C VAL A 32 15.71 8.91 -4.98
N LYS A 33 14.77 8.49 -5.85
CA LYS A 33 13.44 9.06 -6.03
C LYS A 33 12.57 8.69 -4.83
N ASP A 34 13.18 8.46 -3.68
CA ASP A 34 12.53 7.92 -2.52
C ASP A 34 12.11 9.07 -1.62
N ASN A 35 11.00 9.68 -2.01
CA ASN A 35 10.26 10.59 -1.15
C ASN A 35 9.36 9.81 -0.17
N GLN A 36 9.58 8.50 0.05
CA GLN A 36 8.83 7.74 1.03
C GLN A 36 9.02 8.29 2.44
N ALA A 37 10.22 8.73 2.81
CA ALA A 37 10.45 9.38 4.11
C ALA A 37 9.62 10.67 4.25
N ALA A 38 9.53 11.48 3.18
CA ALA A 38 8.69 12.67 3.12
C ALA A 38 7.19 12.36 3.25
N ASN A 39 6.75 11.30 2.59
CA ASN A 39 5.39 10.76 2.69
C ASN A 39 5.08 10.35 4.14
N VAL A 40 5.99 9.59 4.77
CA VAL A 40 5.90 9.16 6.18
C VAL A 40 5.82 10.34 7.15
N ILE A 41 6.59 11.39 6.93
CA ILE A 41 6.53 12.63 7.73
C ILE A 41 5.17 13.32 7.56
N ASN A 42 4.60 13.26 6.36
CA ASN A 42 3.22 13.69 6.06
C ASN A 42 2.18 12.59 6.34
N LEU A 43 2.28 11.97 7.52
CA LEU A 43 1.42 10.89 8.04
C LEU A 43 1.59 9.51 7.36
N GLY A 44 2.19 9.41 6.17
CA GLY A 44 2.53 8.14 5.53
C GLY A 44 1.32 7.23 5.29
N TYR A 45 0.19 7.81 4.89
CA TYR A 45 -1.04 7.04 4.66
C TYR A 45 -1.07 6.35 3.29
N ILE A 46 -0.02 6.49 2.48
CA ILE A 46 0.13 5.87 1.17
C ILE A 46 1.60 5.49 0.91
N ALA A 47 1.82 4.37 0.22
CA ALA A 47 3.11 3.92 -0.27
C ALA A 47 2.93 3.27 -1.66
N GLN A 48 3.98 3.26 -2.47
CA GLN A 48 3.97 2.66 -3.82
C GLN A 48 4.92 1.47 -3.90
N ASP A 49 4.55 0.47 -4.69
CA ASP A 49 5.46 -0.54 -5.21
C ASP A 49 5.05 -0.91 -6.64
N GLY A 50 5.94 -0.61 -7.60
CA GLY A 50 5.64 -0.70 -9.02
C GLY A 50 4.41 0.13 -9.41
N GLU A 51 3.42 -0.51 -10.03
CA GLU A 51 2.16 0.13 -10.44
C GLU A 51 1.10 0.17 -9.33
N TRP A 52 1.38 -0.43 -8.18
CA TRP A 52 0.44 -0.52 -7.07
C TRP A 52 0.70 0.56 -6.03
N ILE A 53 -0.38 1.10 -5.49
CA ILE A 53 -0.37 1.89 -4.27
C ILE A 53 -1.05 1.13 -3.15
N TYR A 54 -0.58 1.36 -1.94
CA TYR A 54 -1.10 0.80 -0.70
C TYR A 54 -1.44 1.95 0.23
N TYR A 55 -2.68 2.06 0.66
CA TYR A 55 -3.14 3.25 1.36
C TYR A 55 -4.18 2.97 2.44
N SER A 56 -4.30 3.94 3.34
CA SER A 56 -5.37 4.03 4.32
C SER A 56 -6.62 4.63 3.68
N ASN A 57 -7.62 3.80 3.41
CA ASN A 57 -8.90 4.23 2.84
C ASN A 57 -9.79 4.80 3.95
N ILE A 58 -9.66 6.10 4.19
CA ILE A 58 -10.39 6.79 5.27
C ILE A 58 -11.90 6.60 5.19
N ALA A 59 -12.46 6.54 4.00
CA ALA A 59 -13.91 6.44 3.86
C ALA A 59 -14.48 5.10 4.34
N ASP A 60 -13.68 4.04 4.32
CA ASP A 60 -14.03 2.75 4.93
C ASP A 60 -13.58 2.68 6.41
N GLY A 61 -13.37 3.81 7.07
CA GLY A 61 -12.83 3.84 8.44
C GLY A 61 -11.33 3.57 8.46
N SER A 62 -10.62 4.14 7.48
CA SER A 62 -9.16 4.13 7.36
C SER A 62 -8.57 2.73 7.24
N LYS A 63 -9.20 1.82 6.47
CA LYS A 63 -8.71 0.45 6.30
C LYS A 63 -7.58 0.34 5.29
N LEU A 64 -6.78 -0.73 5.36
CA LEU A 64 -5.70 -0.96 4.40
C LEU A 64 -6.24 -1.49 3.07
N TYR A 65 -5.98 -0.73 2.01
CA TYR A 65 -6.34 -1.06 0.63
C TYR A 65 -5.11 -1.06 -0.28
N LYS A 66 -5.27 -1.64 -1.47
CA LYS A 66 -4.43 -1.39 -2.63
C LYS A 66 -5.25 -1.09 -3.86
N SER A 67 -4.65 -0.39 -4.81
CA SER A 67 -5.17 -0.18 -6.16
C SER A 67 -4.01 0.12 -7.12
N LYS A 68 -4.28 0.10 -8.42
CA LYS A 68 -3.37 0.66 -9.43
C LYS A 68 -3.32 2.18 -9.32
N LEU A 69 -2.28 2.80 -9.89
CA LEU A 69 -2.10 4.26 -9.88
C LEU A 69 -3.29 5.06 -10.46
N ASP A 70 -4.03 4.47 -11.38
CA ASP A 70 -5.24 5.06 -11.98
C ASP A 70 -6.52 4.84 -11.14
N GLY A 71 -6.42 4.15 -10.00
CA GLY A 71 -7.52 3.79 -9.12
C GLY A 71 -8.24 2.49 -9.49
N SER A 72 -7.82 1.81 -10.57
CA SER A 72 -8.39 0.51 -10.94
C SER A 72 -7.90 -0.61 -10.02
N GLU A 73 -8.58 -1.76 -10.09
CA GLU A 73 -8.24 -2.96 -9.30
C GLU A 73 -8.15 -2.71 -7.78
N GLU A 74 -9.02 -1.84 -7.26
CA GLU A 74 -9.08 -1.57 -5.82
C GLU A 74 -9.48 -2.83 -5.04
N VAL A 75 -8.68 -3.20 -4.05
CA VAL A 75 -8.91 -4.35 -3.18
C VAL A 75 -8.59 -3.99 -1.73
N LYS A 76 -9.53 -4.27 -0.83
CA LYS A 76 -9.29 -4.24 0.62
C LYS A 76 -8.34 -5.37 1.02
N ILE A 77 -7.24 -5.02 1.68
CA ILE A 77 -6.23 -5.98 2.15
C ILE A 77 -6.52 -6.41 3.59
N SER A 78 -6.87 -5.47 4.47
CA SER A 78 -7.03 -5.72 5.90
C SER A 78 -8.00 -4.73 6.56
N ASN A 79 -8.68 -5.17 7.62
CA ASN A 79 -9.51 -4.32 8.49
C ASN A 79 -8.70 -3.53 9.54
N ASP A 80 -7.37 -3.62 9.48
CA ASP A 80 -6.49 -2.79 10.31
C ASP A 80 -6.54 -1.33 9.86
N VAL A 81 -6.15 -0.42 10.76
CA VAL A 81 -6.09 1.02 10.47
C VAL A 81 -4.64 1.45 10.33
N PRO A 82 -4.04 1.34 9.12
CA PRO A 82 -2.61 1.55 8.94
C PRO A 82 -2.26 3.04 8.99
N ASN A 83 -1.07 3.31 9.51
CA ASN A 83 -0.35 4.57 9.42
C ASN A 83 1.14 4.30 9.14
N PHE A 84 1.86 5.27 8.57
CA PHE A 84 3.28 5.12 8.22
C PHE A 84 3.54 3.86 7.37
N ILE A 85 2.77 3.70 6.30
CA ILE A 85 2.82 2.55 5.39
C ILE A 85 4.17 2.53 4.67
N ASN A 86 4.78 1.37 4.61
CA ASN A 86 5.99 1.07 3.84
C ASN A 86 5.78 -0.24 3.08
N VAL A 87 6.46 -0.40 1.94
CA VAL A 87 6.44 -1.64 1.16
C VAL A 87 7.88 -2.10 0.95
N SER A 88 8.17 -3.35 1.28
CA SER A 88 9.49 -3.95 1.07
C SER A 88 9.36 -5.44 0.81
N GLY A 89 10.01 -5.92 -0.25
CA GLY A 89 9.84 -7.29 -0.72
C GLY A 89 8.36 -7.60 -0.95
N ASP A 90 7.88 -8.74 -0.46
CA ASP A 90 6.47 -9.16 -0.59
C ASP A 90 5.53 -8.56 0.48
N PHE A 91 6.05 -7.73 1.39
CA PHE A 91 5.35 -7.28 2.58
C PHE A 91 5.03 -5.79 2.57
N ILE A 92 3.90 -5.46 3.19
CA ILE A 92 3.52 -4.12 3.60
C ILE A 92 3.77 -4.04 5.11
N TYR A 93 4.49 -3.01 5.54
CA TYR A 93 4.77 -2.71 6.94
C TYR A 93 4.00 -1.45 7.33
N TYR A 94 3.33 -1.47 8.48
CA TYR A 94 2.52 -0.34 8.93
C TYR A 94 2.32 -0.36 10.44
N SER A 95 2.14 0.83 11.00
CA SER A 95 1.72 1.01 12.38
C SER A 95 0.20 1.02 12.46
N ASN A 96 -0.39 0.09 13.22
CA ASN A 96 -1.84 -0.04 13.31
C ASN A 96 -2.41 0.84 14.43
N ILE A 97 -3.13 1.90 14.04
CA ILE A 97 -3.73 2.88 14.98
C ILE A 97 -4.68 2.18 15.97
N SER A 98 -5.49 1.24 15.50
CA SER A 98 -6.46 0.52 16.34
C SER A 98 -5.80 -0.34 17.43
N ASN A 99 -4.51 -0.63 17.29
CA ASN A 99 -3.71 -1.37 18.26
C ASN A 99 -2.66 -0.48 18.95
N GLY A 100 -2.92 0.82 19.08
CA GLY A 100 -2.00 1.73 19.77
C GLY A 100 -0.69 1.96 19.01
N TYR A 101 -0.76 1.97 17.67
CA TYR A 101 0.39 2.13 16.76
C TYR A 101 1.40 0.97 16.80
N GLN A 102 0.98 -0.22 17.19
CA GLN A 102 1.80 -1.43 17.07
C GLN A 102 2.20 -1.70 15.62
N LEU A 103 3.41 -2.22 15.41
CA LEU A 103 3.95 -2.50 14.08
C LEU A 103 3.52 -3.87 13.58
N PHE A 104 2.92 -3.91 12.39
CA PHE A 104 2.53 -5.12 11.69
C PHE A 104 3.23 -5.23 10.33
N LYS A 105 3.36 -6.46 9.86
CA LYS A 105 3.65 -6.79 8.46
C LYS A 105 2.57 -7.72 7.91
N ILE A 106 2.22 -7.56 6.64
CA ILE A 106 1.24 -8.39 5.92
C ILE A 106 1.69 -8.55 4.48
N LYS A 107 1.44 -9.70 3.84
CA LYS A 107 1.72 -9.84 2.42
C LYS A 107 0.83 -8.90 1.60
N LYS A 108 1.31 -8.51 0.42
CA LYS A 108 0.58 -7.65 -0.55
C LYS A 108 -0.78 -8.23 -1.03
N ASP A 109 -1.03 -9.50 -0.77
CA ASP A 109 -2.30 -10.19 -1.04
C ASP A 109 -3.23 -10.30 0.20
N GLY A 110 -2.81 -9.79 1.35
CA GLY A 110 -3.55 -9.85 2.62
C GLY A 110 -3.29 -11.09 3.47
N THR A 111 -2.44 -12.01 3.00
CA THR A 111 -2.08 -13.21 3.77
C THR A 111 -0.92 -12.94 4.74
N GLU A 112 -0.65 -13.89 5.64
CA GLU A 112 0.50 -13.87 6.56
C GLU A 112 0.65 -12.59 7.39
N LYS A 113 -0.48 -11.99 7.80
CA LYS A 113 -0.47 -10.88 8.75
C LYS A 113 0.21 -11.30 10.05
N LYS A 114 1.25 -10.58 10.46
CA LYS A 114 2.01 -10.80 11.69
C LYS A 114 2.29 -9.47 12.37
N ARG A 115 2.24 -9.46 13.70
CA ARG A 115 2.76 -8.35 14.50
C ARG A 115 4.29 -8.49 14.56
N VAL A 116 5.00 -7.41 14.25
CA VAL A 116 6.47 -7.34 14.33
C VAL A 116 6.90 -6.98 15.75
N VAL A 117 6.27 -5.96 16.35
CA VAL A 117 6.48 -5.57 17.74
C VAL A 117 5.19 -4.97 18.32
N ASP A 118 4.98 -5.16 19.62
CA ASP A 118 3.79 -4.73 20.38
C ASP A 118 3.93 -3.33 21.03
N GLU A 119 4.88 -2.55 20.54
CA GLU A 119 5.13 -1.17 20.97
C GLU A 119 4.67 -0.15 19.93
N SER A 120 4.36 1.06 20.37
CA SER A 120 3.99 2.15 19.46
C SER A 120 5.15 2.54 18.54
N CYS A 121 4.94 2.51 17.23
CA CYS A 121 5.93 2.86 16.22
C CYS A 121 5.42 4.05 15.38
N PHE A 122 6.02 5.22 15.55
CA PHE A 122 5.71 6.43 14.79
C PHE A 122 6.76 6.70 13.71
N TRP A 123 6.38 7.35 12.61
CA TRP A 123 7.27 7.66 11.47
C TRP A 123 8.08 6.45 10.98
N THR A 124 7.47 5.27 10.98
CA THR A 124 8.07 4.01 10.54
C THR A 124 8.65 4.14 9.13
N GLN A 125 9.90 3.72 8.94
CA GLN A 125 10.61 3.68 7.65
C GLN A 125 11.33 2.33 7.52
N VAL A 126 11.16 1.65 6.38
CA VAL A 126 11.83 0.37 6.10
C VAL A 126 12.94 0.60 5.08
N GLN A 127 14.19 0.26 5.42
CA GLN A 127 15.33 0.38 4.53
C GLN A 127 16.22 -0.86 4.66
N GLY A 128 16.38 -1.60 3.55
CA GLY A 128 17.07 -2.89 3.56
C GLY A 128 16.43 -3.85 4.56
N ASP A 129 17.26 -4.42 5.44
CA ASP A 129 16.84 -5.41 6.44
C ASP A 129 16.37 -4.78 7.77
N TRP A 130 16.24 -3.45 7.83
CA TRP A 130 15.93 -2.72 9.06
C TRP A 130 14.66 -1.88 8.95
N ILE A 131 13.98 -1.79 10.08
CA ILE A 131 12.85 -0.89 10.29
C ILE A 131 13.27 0.15 11.33
N TYR A 132 13.18 1.42 10.96
CA TYR A 132 13.44 2.56 11.82
C TYR A 132 12.12 3.18 12.25
N PHE A 133 11.97 3.52 13.52
CA PHE A 133 10.73 4.09 14.04
C PHE A 133 10.98 4.92 15.31
N ALA A 134 10.09 5.87 15.56
CA ALA A 134 10.03 6.61 16.81
C ALA A 134 9.10 5.88 17.79
N LYS A 135 9.65 5.44 18.92
CA LYS A 135 8.91 4.78 19.99
C LYS A 135 8.55 5.78 21.07
N LYS A 136 7.30 5.79 21.54
CA LYS A 136 6.90 6.59 22.71
C LYS A 136 7.50 6.02 23.98
N GLU A 137 8.22 6.85 24.73
CA GLU A 137 8.68 6.60 26.10
C GLU A 137 8.12 7.65 27.06
N SER A 138 8.29 7.44 28.37
CA SER A 138 7.95 8.44 29.40
C SER A 138 8.69 9.76 29.20
N SER A 139 9.90 9.71 28.64
CA SER A 139 10.75 10.86 28.37
C SER A 139 10.59 11.43 26.95
N GLY A 140 9.50 11.10 26.24
CA GLY A 140 9.21 11.52 24.86
C GLY A 140 9.54 10.43 23.83
N GLN A 141 9.30 10.73 22.55
CA GLN A 141 9.53 9.77 21.47
C GLN A 141 11.03 9.65 21.15
N LYS A 142 11.56 8.43 21.03
CA LYS A 142 12.98 8.14 20.74
C LYS A 142 13.13 7.30 19.49
N ILE A 143 14.23 7.44 18.76
CA ILE A 143 14.49 6.69 17.52
C ILE A 143 15.04 5.30 17.87
N TYR A 144 14.45 4.27 17.29
CA TYR A 144 14.86 2.87 17.38
C TYR A 144 15.04 2.28 15.98
N LYS A 145 15.85 1.23 15.90
CA LYS A 145 15.87 0.30 14.77
C LYS A 145 15.56 -1.12 15.25
N ILE A 146 14.96 -1.93 14.38
CA ILE A 146 14.66 -3.35 14.60
C ILE A 146 14.75 -4.09 13.27
N ASP A 147 15.10 -5.37 13.27
CA ASP A 147 15.10 -6.13 12.02
C ASP A 147 13.67 -6.44 11.53
N LEU A 148 13.55 -6.90 10.28
CA LEU A 148 12.27 -7.20 9.65
C LEU A 148 11.44 -8.29 10.36
N ASP A 149 12.05 -9.08 11.25
CA ASP A 149 11.40 -10.13 12.03
C ASP A 149 11.10 -9.72 13.47
N GLY A 150 11.40 -8.47 13.83
CA GLY A 150 11.11 -7.93 15.16
C GLY A 150 12.15 -8.29 16.22
N LYS A 151 13.34 -8.72 15.81
CA LYS A 151 14.47 -9.01 16.71
C LYS A 151 15.52 -7.89 16.63
N HIS A 152 16.54 -7.98 17.48
CA HIS A 152 17.69 -7.05 17.54
C HIS A 152 17.31 -5.55 17.67
N LYS A 153 16.20 -5.27 18.36
CA LYS A 153 15.75 -3.89 18.61
C LYS A 153 16.80 -3.09 19.38
N THR A 154 17.22 -1.96 18.83
CA THR A 154 18.28 -1.10 19.38
C THR A 154 17.83 0.36 19.37
N ARG A 155 18.11 1.10 20.45
CA ARG A 155 17.88 2.55 20.52
C ARG A 155 19.02 3.28 19.82
N ILE A 156 18.71 4.21 18.93
CA ILE A 156 19.70 4.97 18.15
C ILE A 156 20.06 6.29 18.82
N SER A 157 19.06 7.03 19.33
CA SER A 157 19.28 8.32 20.00
C SER A 157 18.52 8.42 21.32
N LYS A 158 19.06 9.23 22.25
CA LYS A 158 18.42 9.59 23.51
C LYS A 158 17.56 10.86 23.38
N ASP A 159 17.63 11.55 22.25
CA ASP A 159 16.89 12.80 22.02
C ASP A 159 15.39 12.56 21.81
N ARG A 160 14.56 13.51 22.21
CA ARG A 160 13.15 13.53 21.79
C ARG A 160 13.07 13.90 20.31
N VAL A 161 12.33 13.13 19.53
CA VAL A 161 12.22 13.34 18.07
C VAL A 161 10.84 13.80 17.65
N TYR A 162 10.79 14.78 16.75
CA TYR A 162 9.59 15.20 16.02
C TYR A 162 9.78 14.96 14.51
N GLY A 163 9.59 13.71 14.09
CA GLY A 163 9.89 13.29 12.71
C GLY A 163 11.38 13.11 12.40
N PHE A 164 11.67 12.14 11.54
CA PHE A 164 13.02 11.83 11.08
C PHE A 164 12.98 11.28 9.65
N ALA A 165 14.12 11.30 8.96
CA ALA A 165 14.32 10.65 7.68
C ALA A 165 15.62 9.84 7.72
N VAL A 166 15.58 8.62 7.19
CA VAL A 166 16.79 7.78 7.02
C VAL A 166 17.31 7.98 5.59
N LEU A 167 18.60 8.27 5.46
CA LEU A 167 19.27 8.38 4.16
C LEU A 167 20.69 7.82 4.26
N GLY A 168 20.95 6.74 3.53
CA GLY A 168 22.21 6.01 3.61
C GLY A 168 22.47 5.52 5.03
N ASP A 169 23.65 5.85 5.56
CA ASP A 169 24.10 5.44 6.89
C ASP A 169 23.71 6.42 8.01
N PHE A 170 22.81 7.38 7.73
CA PHE A 170 22.45 8.43 8.68
C PHE A 170 20.95 8.62 8.84
N ILE A 171 20.58 9.04 10.03
CA ILE A 171 19.24 9.51 10.39
C ILE A 171 19.31 11.00 10.65
N TYR A 172 18.46 11.75 9.96
CA TYR A 172 18.29 13.19 10.12
C TYR A 172 16.95 13.45 10.81
N TYR A 173 16.92 14.29 11.84
CA TYR A 173 15.73 14.43 12.66
C TYR A 173 15.58 15.82 13.28
N SER A 174 14.34 16.18 13.62
CA SER A 174 14.05 17.36 14.43
C SER A 174 14.15 16.98 15.91
N ASN A 175 15.10 17.58 16.60
CA ASN A 175 15.38 17.32 18.01
C ASN A 175 14.50 18.20 18.90
N GLU A 176 13.37 17.67 19.33
CA GLU A 176 12.44 18.33 20.27
C GLU A 176 13.12 18.66 21.61
N SER A 177 14.13 17.88 22.03
CA SER A 177 14.90 18.17 23.25
C SER A 177 15.73 19.45 23.17
N ASP A 178 16.08 19.89 21.95
CA ASP A 178 16.82 21.13 21.70
C ASP A 178 16.03 22.11 20.83
N GLY A 179 14.73 22.24 21.09
CA GLY A 179 13.89 23.25 20.44
C GLY A 179 13.67 23.00 18.94
N HIS A 180 13.56 21.75 18.54
CA HIS A 180 13.31 21.30 17.15
C HIS A 180 14.42 21.64 16.16
N LYS A 181 15.66 21.82 16.62
CA LYS A 181 16.82 21.93 15.72
C LYS A 181 17.07 20.63 14.95
N ILE A 182 17.66 20.73 13.78
CA ILE A 182 18.00 19.57 12.94
C ILE A 182 19.27 18.93 13.46
N TYR A 183 19.21 17.61 13.64
CA TYR A 183 20.34 16.78 14.04
C TYR A 183 20.54 15.63 13.05
N LYS A 184 21.75 15.08 13.05
CA LYS A 184 22.17 13.90 12.29
C LYS A 184 22.85 12.90 13.22
N VAL A 185 22.54 11.62 13.09
CA VAL A 185 23.21 10.53 13.81
C VAL A 185 23.41 9.34 12.89
N ASN A 186 24.43 8.52 13.11
CA ASN A 186 24.66 7.30 12.33
C ASN A 186 23.55 6.26 12.65
N ILE A 187 23.18 5.43 11.68
CA ILE A 187 22.16 4.37 11.83
C ILE A 187 22.53 3.29 12.86
N ASP A 188 23.79 3.20 13.25
CA ASP A 188 24.30 2.36 14.36
C ASP A 188 24.33 3.09 15.70
N GLY A 189 23.91 4.34 15.75
CA GLY A 189 23.96 5.20 16.93
C GLY A 189 25.25 6.04 16.99
N GLY A 190 25.63 6.45 18.20
CA GLY A 190 26.75 7.36 18.44
C GLY A 190 26.30 8.77 18.80
N GLU A 191 27.25 9.70 18.83
CA GLU A 191 26.98 11.08 19.22
C GLU A 191 26.25 11.85 18.11
N PRO A 192 25.06 12.40 18.39
CA PRO A 192 24.35 13.22 17.42
C PRO A 192 25.06 14.54 17.12
N GLN A 193 25.08 14.91 15.84
CA GLN A 193 25.60 16.18 15.35
C GLN A 193 24.45 17.15 15.07
N LYS A 194 24.48 18.33 15.68
CA LYS A 194 23.58 19.44 15.33
C LYS A 194 23.95 20.02 13.96
N LEU A 195 22.95 20.28 13.12
CA LEU A 195 23.13 20.83 11.76
C LEU A 195 22.66 22.29 11.62
N ASN A 196 21.74 22.78 12.46
CA ASN A 196 21.29 24.16 12.41
C ASN A 196 20.82 24.69 13.78
N GLU A 197 20.46 25.98 13.82
CA GLU A 197 19.92 26.66 15.00
C GLU A 197 18.42 27.02 14.85
N ASP A 198 17.79 26.66 13.72
CA ASP A 198 16.38 27.00 13.46
C ASP A 198 15.44 25.96 14.08
N GLN A 199 14.29 26.42 14.57
CA GLN A 199 13.16 25.60 15.00
C GLN A 199 12.51 24.97 13.75
N SER A 200 12.87 23.73 13.47
CA SER A 200 12.69 23.07 12.17
C SER A 200 11.63 21.98 12.23
N TYR A 201 10.57 22.15 11.43
CA TYR A 201 9.45 21.21 11.28
C TYR A 201 9.32 20.70 9.84
N TYR A 202 8.52 19.65 9.65
CA TYR A 202 8.27 19.04 8.33
C TYR A 202 9.55 18.78 7.52
N ILE A 203 10.57 18.24 8.18
CA ILE A 203 11.87 18.00 7.53
C ILE A 203 11.70 17.03 6.34
N ASN A 204 12.46 17.24 5.28
CA ASN A 204 12.47 16.42 4.08
C ASN A 204 13.92 16.26 3.64
N VAL A 205 14.45 15.05 3.57
CA VAL A 205 15.86 14.81 3.18
C VAL A 205 15.89 14.16 1.81
N VAL A 206 16.41 14.88 0.81
CA VAL A 206 16.44 14.43 -0.59
C VAL A 206 17.81 14.75 -1.19
N GLY A 207 18.53 13.70 -1.60
CA GLY A 207 19.91 13.83 -2.08
C GLY A 207 20.80 14.48 -1.02
N ASN A 208 21.51 15.54 -1.39
CA ASN A 208 22.42 16.26 -0.48
C ASN A 208 21.74 17.38 0.33
N ASN A 209 20.41 17.51 0.28
CA ASN A 209 19.70 18.64 0.87
C ASN A 209 18.66 18.20 1.90
N ILE A 210 18.47 19.04 2.91
CA ILE A 210 17.40 18.98 3.90
C ILE A 210 16.52 20.21 3.70
N TYR A 211 15.24 19.99 3.43
CA TYR A 211 14.22 21.03 3.32
C TYR A 211 13.36 21.01 4.59
N TYR A 212 12.98 22.18 5.09
CA TYR A 212 12.24 22.27 6.34
C TYR A 212 11.45 23.57 6.44
N GLN A 213 10.42 23.55 7.28
CA GLN A 213 9.71 24.73 7.75
C GLN A 213 10.50 25.35 8.91
N ASN A 214 10.81 26.64 8.82
CA ASN A 214 11.45 27.40 9.89
C ASN A 214 10.41 28.18 10.69
N ALA A 215 10.09 27.72 11.89
CA ALA A 215 9.13 28.38 12.76
C ALA A 215 9.64 29.71 13.34
N ASN A 216 10.97 29.91 13.47
CA ASN A 216 11.51 31.20 13.88
C ASN A 216 11.26 32.29 12.83
N ASP A 217 11.12 31.92 11.56
CA ASP A 217 10.80 32.81 10.44
C ASP A 217 9.38 32.59 9.90
N LYS A 218 8.41 32.49 10.82
CA LYS A 218 6.97 32.45 10.52
C LYS A 218 6.54 31.33 9.56
N GLY A 219 7.20 30.19 9.61
CA GLY A 219 6.82 29.00 8.86
C GLY A 219 7.32 28.98 7.41
N LYS A 220 8.31 29.80 7.05
CA LYS A 220 8.90 29.79 5.70
C LYS A 220 9.74 28.55 5.45
N ILE A 221 9.92 28.21 4.17
CA ILE A 221 10.69 27.06 3.73
C ILE A 221 12.16 27.42 3.57
N TYR A 222 13.02 26.62 4.19
CA TYR A 222 14.47 26.70 4.06
C TYR A 222 15.02 25.39 3.48
N LYS A 223 16.21 25.49 2.91
CA LYS A 223 17.05 24.37 2.47
C LYS A 223 18.43 24.51 3.09
N ILE A 224 19.01 23.40 3.54
CA ILE A 224 20.37 23.32 4.07
C ILE A 224 21.01 22.03 3.55
N ASP A 225 22.33 21.99 3.40
CA ASP A 225 23.02 20.76 3.02
C ASP A 225 23.00 19.74 4.16
N ILE A 226 23.13 18.45 3.84
CA ILE A 226 23.17 17.35 4.83
C ILE A 226 24.38 17.41 5.78
N ASP A 227 25.34 18.30 5.54
CA ASP A 227 26.46 18.60 6.43
C ASP A 227 26.24 19.86 7.30
N GLY A 228 25.07 20.50 7.18
CA GLY A 228 24.70 21.71 7.91
C GLY A 228 25.18 23.02 7.29
N LYS A 229 25.73 23.00 6.06
CA LYS A 229 26.18 24.21 5.36
C LYS A 229 25.15 24.73 4.36
N ASN A 230 25.46 25.88 3.76
CA ASN A 230 24.73 26.45 2.62
C ASN A 230 23.22 26.60 2.87
N LYS A 231 22.84 27.09 4.06
CA LYS A 231 21.45 27.40 4.39
C LYS A 231 20.91 28.53 3.50
N ILE A 232 19.79 28.27 2.83
CA ILE A 232 19.11 29.20 1.91
C ILE A 232 17.61 29.23 2.22
N LYS A 233 17.02 30.43 2.25
CA LYS A 233 15.56 30.61 2.30
C LYS A 233 14.97 30.45 0.90
N LEU A 234 13.93 29.61 0.74
CA LEU A 234 13.34 29.32 -0.57
C LEU A 234 12.08 30.13 -0.89
N ASN A 235 11.32 30.56 0.11
CA ASN A 235 10.09 31.34 -0.10
C ASN A 235 9.82 32.34 1.04
N ASP A 236 8.74 33.12 0.89
CA ASP A 236 8.20 34.02 1.92
C ASP A 236 6.78 33.65 2.39
N ASP A 237 6.22 32.55 1.86
CA ASP A 237 4.92 32.04 2.31
C ASP A 237 5.09 31.20 3.59
N SER A 238 4.13 31.27 4.52
CA SER A 238 4.03 30.25 5.58
C SER A 238 3.59 28.92 4.97
N ALA A 239 4.36 27.87 5.21
CA ALA A 239 4.22 26.59 4.53
C ALA A 239 4.08 25.44 5.53
N ASP A 240 3.04 24.63 5.35
CA ASP A 240 2.83 23.37 6.06
C ASP A 240 2.87 22.19 5.08
N TYR A 241 2.95 20.97 5.62
CA TYR A 241 2.88 19.71 4.87
C TYR A 241 3.86 19.64 3.68
N ILE A 242 5.10 20.08 3.88
CA ILE A 242 6.12 20.13 2.83
C ILE A 242 6.45 18.71 2.35
N ASN A 243 6.53 18.52 1.03
CA ASN A 243 7.01 17.29 0.39
C ASN A 243 7.89 17.63 -0.82
N VAL A 244 9.01 16.93 -0.99
CA VAL A 244 9.98 17.20 -2.05
C VAL A 244 10.11 16.00 -2.97
N SER A 245 10.05 16.23 -4.29
CA SER A 245 10.16 15.17 -5.30
C SER A 245 10.87 15.70 -6.54
N GLY A 246 12.06 15.16 -6.82
CA GLY A 246 12.96 15.68 -7.85
C GLY A 246 13.33 17.14 -7.58
N ASP A 247 13.25 17.98 -8.61
CA ASP A 247 13.59 19.40 -8.51
C ASP A 247 12.46 20.28 -7.94
N TRP A 248 11.40 19.69 -7.38
CA TRP A 248 10.22 20.43 -6.95
C TRP A 248 9.93 20.24 -5.47
N VAL A 249 9.61 21.35 -4.82
CA VAL A 249 9.05 21.44 -3.46
C VAL A 249 7.55 21.69 -3.59
N PHE A 250 6.74 20.88 -2.94
CA PHE A 250 5.29 21.00 -2.87
C PHE A 250 4.89 21.32 -1.43
N TYR A 251 3.95 22.24 -1.23
CA TYR A 251 3.59 22.68 0.10
C TYR A 251 2.16 23.24 0.16
N SER A 252 1.57 23.17 1.35
CA SER A 252 0.35 23.86 1.72
C SER A 252 0.69 25.28 2.14
N ASN A 253 0.24 26.29 1.38
CA ASN A 253 0.47 27.69 1.70
C ASN A 253 -0.52 28.16 2.76
N ALA A 254 -0.12 28.11 4.03
CA ALA A 254 -0.94 28.55 5.17
C ALA A 254 -1.30 30.05 5.09
N SER A 255 -0.46 30.87 4.44
CA SER A 255 -0.74 32.28 4.17
C SER A 255 -1.83 32.50 3.11
N ASP A 256 -2.14 31.50 2.29
CA ASP A 256 -3.19 31.53 1.25
C ASP A 256 -4.17 30.37 1.44
N ASN A 257 -4.79 30.30 2.62
CA ASN A 257 -5.85 29.34 2.95
C ASN A 257 -5.48 27.87 2.71
N ASN A 258 -4.21 27.50 2.93
CA ASN A 258 -3.68 26.15 2.75
C ASN A 258 -3.77 25.62 1.31
N LYS A 259 -3.86 26.49 0.32
CA LYS A 259 -3.82 26.08 -1.09
C LYS A 259 -2.51 25.38 -1.42
N LEU A 260 -2.57 24.48 -2.39
CA LEU A 260 -1.39 23.71 -2.80
C LEU A 260 -0.55 24.49 -3.80
N TYR A 261 0.71 24.71 -3.47
CA TYR A 261 1.71 25.34 -4.33
C TYR A 261 2.87 24.40 -4.61
N LYS A 262 3.61 24.71 -5.68
CA LYS A 262 4.96 24.20 -5.91
C LYS A 262 5.94 25.32 -6.20
N MET A 263 7.21 25.02 -6.02
CA MET A 263 8.35 25.81 -6.50
C MET A 263 9.53 24.89 -6.79
N LYS A 264 10.50 25.36 -7.57
CA LYS A 264 11.77 24.64 -7.75
C LYS A 264 12.58 24.61 -6.45
N THR A 265 13.49 23.66 -6.33
CA THR A 265 14.37 23.50 -5.14
C THR A 265 15.39 24.63 -4.94
N ASP A 266 15.46 25.57 -5.88
CA ASP A 266 16.20 26.83 -5.80
C ASP A 266 15.29 28.03 -5.41
N GLY A 267 13.99 27.81 -5.19
CA GLY A 267 13.00 28.83 -4.85
C GLY A 267 12.33 29.49 -6.06
N SER A 268 12.75 29.17 -7.29
CA SER A 268 12.19 29.75 -8.51
C SER A 268 10.89 29.05 -8.94
N ALA A 269 10.24 29.58 -9.99
CA ALA A 269 9.07 28.99 -10.63
C ALA A 269 7.91 28.63 -9.67
N LYS A 270 7.64 29.49 -8.68
CA LYS A 270 6.49 29.34 -7.78
C LYS A 270 5.19 29.34 -8.60
N ALA A 271 4.34 28.33 -8.39
CA ALA A 271 3.06 28.19 -9.08
C ALA A 271 2.00 27.55 -8.17
N LEU A 272 0.75 28.01 -8.31
CA LEU A 272 -0.42 27.39 -7.70
C LEU A 272 -0.76 26.09 -8.44
N ILE A 273 -1.08 25.03 -7.70
CA ILE A 273 -1.52 23.73 -8.23
C ILE A 273 -3.01 23.50 -7.95
N ASN A 274 -3.47 23.77 -6.72
CA ASN A 274 -4.86 23.55 -6.32
C ASN A 274 -5.38 24.74 -5.52
N ASN A 275 -6.51 25.31 -5.95
CA ASN A 275 -7.12 26.49 -5.34
C ASN A 275 -7.93 26.19 -4.06
N GLU A 276 -7.92 24.93 -3.60
CA GLU A 276 -8.56 24.50 -2.35
C GLU A 276 -7.51 24.07 -1.31
N GLY A 277 -7.88 24.16 -0.03
CA GLY A 277 -7.02 23.75 1.08
C GLY A 277 -6.60 22.28 0.98
N SER A 278 -5.30 22.01 1.07
CA SER A 278 -4.69 20.70 0.82
C SER A 278 -3.75 20.32 1.97
N ALA A 279 -4.01 19.20 2.65
CA ALA A 279 -3.24 18.72 3.81
C ALA A 279 -2.55 17.38 3.54
N ALA A 280 -1.49 17.12 4.33
CA ALA A 280 -0.72 15.88 4.37
C ALA A 280 -0.32 15.39 2.97
N LEU A 281 0.48 16.20 2.28
CA LEU A 281 0.87 15.96 0.89
C LEU A 281 1.76 14.72 0.81
N ASN A 282 1.31 13.71 0.06
CA ASN A 282 2.09 12.52 -0.25
C ASN A 282 2.27 12.45 -1.77
N ILE A 283 3.49 12.27 -2.24
CA ILE A 283 3.80 12.30 -3.67
C ILE A 283 4.17 10.90 -4.13
N ILE A 284 3.57 10.46 -5.23
CA ILE A 284 3.75 9.14 -5.82
C ILE A 284 3.82 9.35 -7.34
N ASN A 285 4.95 9.02 -7.96
CA ASN A 285 5.26 9.35 -9.36
C ASN A 285 4.94 10.83 -9.68
N ASP A 286 4.10 11.08 -10.68
CA ASP A 286 3.69 12.42 -11.14
C ASP A 286 2.44 12.95 -10.45
N SER A 287 2.02 12.30 -9.35
CA SER A 287 0.79 12.61 -8.65
C SER A 287 1.02 13.01 -7.21
N ILE A 288 0.16 13.92 -6.74
CA ILE A 288 0.08 14.39 -5.37
C ILE A 288 -1.23 13.86 -4.81
N TYR A 289 -1.12 13.09 -3.74
CA TYR A 289 -2.20 12.58 -2.92
C TYR A 289 -2.33 13.49 -1.71
N PHE A 290 -3.54 13.93 -1.39
CA PHE A 290 -3.78 14.87 -0.30
C PHE A 290 -5.21 14.80 0.21
N TRP A 291 -5.41 15.33 1.42
CA TRP A 291 -6.74 15.51 2.00
C TRP A 291 -7.19 16.96 1.87
N LYS A 292 -8.48 17.18 1.65
CA LYS A 292 -9.03 18.54 1.67
C LYS A 292 -9.00 19.09 3.09
N ILE A 293 -8.86 20.40 3.23
CA ILE A 293 -9.05 21.10 4.51
C ILE A 293 -10.45 21.72 4.53
N LYS A 294 -11.18 21.52 5.62
CA LYS A 294 -12.44 22.21 5.92
C LYS A 294 -12.22 23.17 7.09
N LYS A 295 -12.91 24.31 7.06
CA LYS A 295 -13.04 25.20 8.22
C LYS A 295 -14.36 24.88 8.91
N ASP A 296 -14.33 24.74 10.22
CA ASP A 296 -15.56 24.65 10.99
C ASP A 296 -16.25 26.03 11.13
N SER A 297 -17.38 26.09 11.83
CA SER A 297 -18.14 27.33 12.02
C SER A 297 -17.40 28.39 12.85
N LYS A 298 -16.33 28.02 13.55
CA LYS A 298 -15.47 28.92 14.32
C LYS A 298 -14.25 29.40 13.53
N GLY A 299 -14.05 28.84 12.33
CA GLY A 299 -12.91 29.13 11.46
C GLY A 299 -11.71 28.21 11.68
N ASP A 300 -11.83 27.22 12.58
CA ASP A 300 -10.75 26.27 12.86
C ASP A 300 -10.60 25.30 11.69
N THR A 301 -9.38 25.10 11.22
CA THR A 301 -9.07 24.20 10.11
C THR A 301 -8.96 22.76 10.59
N THR A 302 -9.71 21.86 9.97
CA THR A 302 -9.61 20.40 10.16
C THR A 302 -9.44 19.70 8.82
N ILE A 303 -8.85 18.51 8.84
CA ILE A 303 -8.77 17.67 7.65
C ILE A 303 -10.17 17.13 7.34
N ASP A 304 -10.65 17.41 6.12
CA ASP A 304 -11.82 16.75 5.55
C ASP A 304 -11.43 15.36 5.11
N SER A 305 -11.75 14.42 5.99
CA SER A 305 -11.44 13.02 5.87
C SER A 305 -12.43 12.28 4.94
N SER A 306 -13.32 12.98 4.23
CA SER A 306 -14.34 12.35 3.41
C SER A 306 -13.78 11.67 2.15
N ASN A 307 -12.68 12.18 1.58
CA ASN A 307 -12.18 11.72 0.28
C ASN A 307 -10.66 11.94 0.12
N LEU A 308 -9.95 10.88 -0.30
CA LEU A 308 -8.56 11.02 -0.74
C LEU A 308 -8.55 11.61 -2.16
N LEU A 309 -7.89 12.74 -2.33
CA LEU A 309 -7.76 13.40 -3.62
C LEU A 309 -6.39 13.08 -4.24
N ARG A 310 -6.38 12.91 -5.56
CA ARG A 310 -5.19 12.82 -6.39
C ARG A 310 -5.24 13.96 -7.40
N ILE A 311 -4.11 14.63 -7.60
CA ILE A 311 -3.90 15.61 -8.67
C ILE A 311 -2.52 15.40 -9.27
N ASN A 312 -2.34 15.71 -10.55
CA ASN A 312 -1.01 15.70 -11.13
C ASN A 312 -0.17 16.87 -10.59
N LYS A 313 1.16 16.73 -10.62
CA LYS A 313 2.12 17.78 -10.17
C LYS A 313 2.01 19.11 -10.94
N ASP A 314 1.32 19.13 -12.07
CA ASP A 314 1.01 20.33 -12.86
C ASP A 314 -0.37 20.94 -12.54
N GLY A 315 -1.17 20.31 -11.68
CA GLY A 315 -2.54 20.72 -11.36
C GLY A 315 -3.62 20.09 -12.23
N SER A 316 -3.24 19.27 -13.22
CA SER A 316 -4.20 18.57 -14.07
C SER A 316 -4.78 17.31 -13.40
N ASP A 317 -5.85 16.78 -13.98
CA ASP A 317 -6.43 15.48 -13.62
C ASP A 317 -6.81 15.31 -12.14
N LYS A 318 -7.30 16.39 -11.49
CA LYS A 318 -7.78 16.31 -10.11
C LYS A 318 -8.97 15.35 -10.04
N LYS A 319 -8.80 14.28 -9.27
CA LYS A 319 -9.79 13.22 -9.08
C LYS A 319 -9.86 12.82 -7.63
N ILE A 320 -11.00 12.29 -7.24
CA ILE A 320 -11.11 11.53 -6.00
C ILE A 320 -10.60 10.11 -6.31
N VAL A 321 -9.67 9.57 -5.51
CA VAL A 321 -9.12 8.21 -5.67
C VAL A 321 -10.20 7.13 -5.41
N LYS A 322 -11.29 7.58 -4.79
CA LYS A 322 -12.69 7.11 -4.76
C LYS A 322 -13.14 6.51 -3.41
N VAL A 323 -14.42 6.77 -3.12
CA VAL A 323 -15.24 6.34 -1.99
C VAL A 323 -16.61 5.97 -2.51
N GLU A 324 -17.15 4.81 -2.16
CA GLU A 324 -18.60 4.62 -2.02
C GLU A 324 -18.87 3.75 -0.79
N VAL A 325 -19.00 4.38 0.39
CA VAL A 325 -19.82 3.79 1.45
C VAL A 325 -21.27 4.04 1.04
N ILE A 326 -21.96 2.99 0.59
CA ILE A 326 -23.42 2.97 0.67
C ILE A 326 -23.72 3.14 2.16
N LYS A 327 -24.13 4.35 2.58
CA LYS A 327 -24.74 4.51 3.88
C LYS A 327 -25.90 3.52 3.91
N LYS A 328 -25.89 2.56 4.82
CA LYS A 328 -27.16 2.01 5.31
C LYS A 328 -27.87 3.20 5.93
N GLU A 329 -28.77 3.81 5.18
CA GLU A 329 -29.80 4.67 5.76
C GLU A 329 -30.66 3.76 6.64
N GLU A 330 -30.48 3.89 7.95
CA GLU A 330 -31.56 3.58 8.88
C GLU A 330 -32.65 4.62 8.67
N THR A 331 -33.64 4.19 7.89
CA THR A 331 -35.06 4.59 7.90
C THR A 331 -35.39 6.08 7.85
N GLU A 332 -35.80 6.55 6.66
CA GLU A 332 -37.12 7.16 6.46
C GLU A 332 -37.54 7.00 4.98
N THR A 333 -38.84 6.91 4.76
CA THR A 333 -39.51 6.19 3.66
C THR A 333 -39.28 6.75 2.24
N GLY A 334 -38.25 6.27 1.54
CA GLY A 334 -38.02 6.53 0.11
C GLY A 334 -38.60 5.43 -0.79
N LYS A 335 -39.67 5.72 -1.56
CA LYS A 335 -40.12 4.85 -2.65
C LYS A 335 -39.01 4.73 -3.70
N LEU A 336 -38.50 3.52 -3.89
CA LEU A 336 -37.61 3.16 -5.00
C LEU A 336 -38.31 3.42 -6.35
N SER A 337 -37.56 3.91 -7.34
CA SER A 337 -38.08 4.02 -8.72
C SER A 337 -38.38 2.62 -9.28
N THR A 338 -39.38 2.52 -10.15
CA THR A 338 -39.86 1.25 -10.71
C THR A 338 -38.74 0.46 -11.39
N SER A 339 -37.81 1.15 -12.04
CA SER A 339 -36.63 0.55 -12.69
C SER A 339 -35.63 -0.06 -11.70
N SER A 340 -35.42 0.59 -10.55
CA SER A 340 -34.55 0.09 -9.49
C SER A 340 -35.15 -1.12 -8.78
N ILE A 341 -36.48 -1.15 -8.60
CA ILE A 341 -37.20 -2.31 -8.04
C ILE A 341 -37.07 -3.50 -9.00
N ILE A 342 -37.23 -3.28 -10.31
CA ILE A 342 -37.12 -4.36 -11.31
C ILE A 342 -35.71 -4.95 -11.34
N LEU A 343 -34.66 -4.12 -11.30
CA LEU A 343 -33.27 -4.62 -11.29
C LEU A 343 -32.94 -5.43 -10.03
N ILE A 344 -33.38 -4.95 -8.86
CA ILE A 344 -33.17 -5.65 -7.59
C ILE A 344 -33.94 -6.97 -7.56
N LEU A 345 -35.19 -6.99 -8.01
CA LEU A 345 -35.98 -8.21 -8.11
C LEU A 345 -35.38 -9.20 -9.11
N LEU A 346 -34.87 -8.74 -10.26
CA LEU A 346 -34.16 -9.60 -11.21
C LEU A 346 -32.88 -10.19 -10.60
N PHE A 347 -32.09 -9.40 -9.87
CA PHE A 347 -30.85 -9.86 -9.26
C PHE A 347 -31.10 -10.85 -8.11
N VAL A 348 -32.10 -10.58 -7.27
CA VAL A 348 -32.54 -11.50 -6.20
C VAL A 348 -33.13 -12.77 -6.80
N PHE A 349 -33.93 -12.68 -7.87
CA PHE A 349 -34.49 -13.85 -8.53
C PHE A 349 -33.42 -14.70 -9.21
N ILE A 350 -32.41 -14.10 -9.85
CA ILE A 350 -31.30 -14.83 -10.48
C ILE A 350 -30.44 -15.53 -9.42
N THR A 351 -30.07 -14.84 -8.34
CA THR A 351 -29.25 -15.41 -7.26
C THR A 351 -29.99 -16.48 -6.46
N PHE A 352 -31.28 -16.27 -6.18
CA PHE A 352 -32.13 -17.28 -5.55
C PHE A 352 -32.36 -18.48 -6.46
N SER A 353 -32.60 -18.27 -7.77
CA SER A 353 -32.78 -19.36 -8.73
C SER A 353 -31.51 -20.19 -8.90
N LEU A 354 -30.32 -19.57 -8.86
CA LEU A 354 -29.05 -20.28 -8.93
C LEU A 354 -28.80 -21.14 -7.69
N GLU A 355 -29.08 -20.66 -6.48
CA GLU A 355 -28.87 -21.46 -5.27
C GLU A 355 -29.96 -22.50 -5.02
N VAL A 356 -31.21 -22.25 -5.41
CA VAL A 356 -32.26 -23.28 -5.45
C VAL A 356 -31.90 -24.36 -6.47
N TRP A 357 -31.47 -23.98 -7.67
CA TRP A 357 -31.06 -24.92 -8.71
C TRP A 357 -29.85 -25.76 -8.27
N LYS A 358 -28.88 -25.16 -7.57
CA LYS A 358 -27.75 -25.85 -6.95
C LYS A 358 -28.20 -26.85 -5.89
N LEU A 359 -29.07 -26.46 -4.95
CA LEU A 359 -29.58 -27.36 -3.91
C LEU A 359 -30.39 -28.53 -4.49
N VAL A 360 -31.25 -28.28 -5.47
CA VAL A 360 -32.03 -29.32 -6.17
C VAL A 360 -31.10 -30.26 -6.92
N SER A 361 -30.11 -29.72 -7.63
CA SER A 361 -29.18 -30.53 -8.41
C SER A 361 -28.29 -31.41 -7.53
N LEU A 362 -27.87 -30.88 -6.38
CA LEU A 362 -27.08 -31.63 -5.41
C LEU A 362 -27.86 -32.75 -4.73
N ARG A 363 -29.13 -32.50 -4.36
CA ARG A 363 -30.01 -33.56 -3.82
C ARG A 363 -30.23 -34.67 -4.83
N LYS A 364 -30.42 -34.33 -6.11
CA LYS A 364 -30.60 -35.33 -7.17
C LYS A 364 -29.30 -36.11 -7.41
N LEU A 365 -28.15 -35.44 -7.49
CA LEU A 365 -26.85 -36.09 -7.62
C LEU A 365 -26.56 -37.06 -6.45
N ARG A 366 -26.94 -36.69 -5.22
CA ARG A 366 -26.81 -37.55 -4.04
C ARG A 366 -27.61 -38.84 -4.18
N LYS A 367 -28.89 -38.75 -4.55
CA LYS A 367 -29.73 -39.93 -4.79
C LYS A 367 -29.15 -40.85 -5.85
N ILE A 368 -28.55 -40.29 -6.91
CA ILE A 368 -27.89 -41.08 -7.96
C ILE A 368 -26.63 -41.77 -7.40
N SER A 369 -25.84 -41.05 -6.60
CA SER A 369 -24.63 -41.60 -5.97
C SER A 369 -24.90 -42.75 -5.00
N GLU A 370 -26.14 -42.88 -4.50
CA GLU A 370 -26.56 -43.95 -3.60
C GLU A 370 -27.10 -45.19 -4.34
N LYS A 371 -27.47 -45.08 -5.62
CA LYS A 371 -28.00 -46.20 -6.43
C LYS A 371 -26.91 -47.19 -6.89
N PRO A 372 -27.20 -48.50 -7.02
CA PRO A 372 -26.28 -49.45 -7.63
C PRO A 372 -26.11 -49.15 -9.12
N SER A 373 -24.96 -49.53 -9.72
CA SER A 373 -24.68 -49.26 -11.14
C SER A 373 -25.67 -49.92 -12.10
N SER A 374 -26.26 -51.05 -11.74
CA SER A 374 -27.32 -51.73 -12.50
C SER A 374 -28.62 -50.93 -12.62
N GLU A 375 -28.82 -49.90 -11.79
CA GLU A 375 -29.99 -49.02 -11.84
C GLU A 375 -29.71 -47.67 -12.52
N ILE A 376 -28.49 -47.46 -13.03
CA ILE A 376 -28.12 -46.21 -13.70
C ILE A 376 -28.44 -46.34 -15.18
N ASP A 377 -29.51 -45.68 -15.63
CA ASP A 377 -29.91 -45.55 -17.03
C ASP A 377 -29.33 -44.31 -17.74
N GLU A 378 -29.65 -44.16 -19.02
CA GLU A 378 -29.22 -43.03 -19.85
C GLU A 378 -29.74 -41.67 -19.36
N ASN A 379 -30.90 -41.62 -18.68
CA ASN A 379 -31.43 -40.38 -18.13
C ASN A 379 -30.52 -39.81 -17.04
N TYR A 380 -29.91 -40.69 -16.23
CA TYR A 380 -28.94 -40.27 -15.23
C TYR A 380 -27.63 -39.77 -15.85
N ALA A 381 -27.17 -40.40 -16.93
CA ALA A 381 -25.98 -39.96 -17.66
C ALA A 381 -26.20 -38.60 -18.33
N ALA A 382 -27.32 -38.39 -19.01
CA ALA A 382 -27.71 -37.09 -19.59
C ALA A 382 -27.85 -36.00 -18.51
N TYR A 383 -28.47 -36.35 -17.36
CA TYR A 383 -28.55 -35.46 -16.21
C TYR A 383 -27.15 -35.09 -15.68
N TYR A 384 -26.23 -36.04 -15.61
CA TYR A 384 -24.87 -35.82 -15.15
C TYR A 384 -24.07 -34.91 -16.09
N ILE A 385 -24.22 -35.05 -17.40
CA ILE A 385 -23.63 -34.12 -18.38
C ILE A 385 -24.15 -32.69 -18.16
N LYS A 386 -25.46 -32.54 -17.99
CA LYS A 386 -26.09 -31.25 -17.70
C LYS A 386 -25.62 -30.67 -16.36
N PHE A 387 -25.45 -31.50 -15.34
CA PHE A 387 -24.89 -31.11 -14.05
C PHE A 387 -23.45 -30.61 -14.19
N LEU A 388 -22.61 -31.33 -14.95
CA LEU A 388 -21.23 -30.93 -15.20
C LEU A 388 -21.17 -29.58 -15.89
N SER A 389 -21.98 -29.31 -16.92
CA SER A 389 -21.90 -28.03 -17.67
C SER A 389 -22.18 -26.80 -16.79
N THR A 390 -22.95 -26.96 -15.73
CA THR A 390 -23.51 -25.85 -14.93
C THR A 390 -22.92 -25.75 -13.52
N ALA A 391 -22.42 -26.84 -12.94
CA ALA A 391 -21.86 -26.83 -11.59
C ALA A 391 -20.38 -26.39 -11.55
N ARG A 392 -20.02 -25.56 -10.56
CA ARG A 392 -18.63 -25.43 -10.07
C ARG A 392 -18.40 -26.51 -9.03
N ILE A 393 -17.43 -27.40 -9.26
CA ILE A 393 -17.09 -28.51 -8.37
C ILE A 393 -15.73 -28.22 -7.72
N PRO A 394 -15.68 -27.77 -6.46
CA PRO A 394 -14.41 -27.51 -5.77
C PRO A 394 -13.62 -28.81 -5.59
N ARG A 395 -12.34 -28.82 -5.99
CA ARG A 395 -11.44 -29.95 -5.75
C ARG A 395 -11.33 -30.18 -4.23
N ARG A 396 -11.40 -31.44 -3.79
CA ARG A 396 -11.40 -31.87 -2.36
C ARG A 396 -12.67 -31.59 -1.55
N SER A 397 -13.80 -31.31 -2.19
CA SER A 397 -15.11 -31.24 -1.52
C SER A 397 -15.81 -32.60 -1.45
N GLU A 398 -16.78 -32.75 -0.53
CA GLU A 398 -17.72 -33.89 -0.53
C GLU A 398 -18.43 -34.01 -1.89
N TYR A 399 -18.74 -32.87 -2.53
CA TYR A 399 -19.31 -32.80 -3.87
C TYR A 399 -18.45 -33.44 -4.94
N PHE A 400 -17.14 -33.27 -4.85
CA PHE A 400 -16.20 -33.90 -5.78
C PHE A 400 -16.23 -35.42 -5.64
N ARG A 401 -16.30 -35.94 -4.40
CA ARG A 401 -16.39 -37.40 -4.15
C ARG A 401 -17.70 -37.97 -4.68
N MET A 402 -18.82 -37.27 -4.48
CA MET A 402 -20.13 -37.70 -5.00
C MET A 402 -20.17 -37.69 -6.52
N ALA A 403 -19.66 -36.62 -7.15
CA ALA A 403 -19.59 -36.53 -8.60
C ALA A 403 -18.68 -37.62 -9.20
N LYS A 404 -17.56 -37.95 -8.54
CA LYS A 404 -16.67 -39.05 -8.93
C LYS A 404 -17.38 -40.41 -8.85
N SER A 405 -18.08 -40.68 -7.76
CA SER A 405 -18.87 -41.92 -7.58
C SER A 405 -19.95 -42.09 -8.67
N VAL A 406 -20.66 -41.02 -9.01
CA VAL A 406 -21.68 -41.04 -10.08
C VAL A 406 -21.06 -41.32 -11.45
N PHE A 407 -19.90 -40.71 -11.75
CA PHE A 407 -19.16 -40.97 -12.98
C PHE A 407 -18.76 -42.45 -13.11
N GLU A 408 -18.16 -43.02 -12.05
CA GLU A 408 -17.73 -44.43 -12.02
C GLU A 408 -18.93 -45.36 -12.28
N LYS A 409 -20.08 -45.06 -11.66
CA LYS A 409 -21.31 -45.84 -11.83
C LYS A 409 -21.92 -45.75 -13.23
N ILE A 410 -21.91 -44.56 -13.84
CA ILE A 410 -22.32 -44.39 -15.24
C ILE A 410 -21.43 -45.22 -16.16
N TYR A 411 -20.12 -45.22 -15.91
CA TYR A 411 -19.15 -45.89 -16.78
C TYR A 411 -19.30 -47.41 -16.79
N ILE A 412 -19.57 -48.01 -15.63
CA ILE A 412 -19.76 -49.46 -15.48
C ILE A 412 -21.20 -49.93 -15.69
N SER A 413 -22.16 -49.02 -15.86
CA SER A 413 -23.56 -49.40 -16.04
C SER A 413 -23.77 -50.13 -17.39
N PRO A 414 -24.50 -51.26 -17.41
CA PRO A 414 -24.90 -51.93 -18.64
C PRO A 414 -26.04 -51.20 -19.37
N ASN A 415 -26.74 -50.28 -18.68
CA ASN A 415 -27.93 -49.57 -19.20
C ASN A 415 -27.61 -48.17 -19.76
N VAL A 416 -26.32 -47.88 -19.98
CA VAL A 416 -25.86 -46.63 -20.59
C VAL A 416 -25.07 -46.96 -21.85
N SER A 417 -25.48 -46.42 -22.99
CA SER A 417 -24.78 -46.59 -24.27
C SER A 417 -23.33 -46.08 -24.23
N GLN A 418 -22.49 -46.66 -25.07
CA GLN A 418 -21.08 -46.28 -25.18
C GLN A 418 -20.91 -44.81 -25.63
N GLU A 419 -21.76 -44.35 -26.54
CA GLU A 419 -21.80 -42.96 -27.01
C GLU A 419 -21.98 -41.97 -25.85
N LEU A 420 -22.95 -42.23 -24.96
CA LEU A 420 -23.25 -41.36 -23.83
C LEU A 420 -22.13 -41.41 -22.77
N LYS A 421 -21.46 -42.55 -22.60
CA LYS A 421 -20.26 -42.66 -21.74
C LYS A 421 -19.10 -41.80 -22.25
N ASP A 422 -18.90 -41.75 -23.56
CA ASP A 422 -17.85 -40.95 -24.17
C ASP A 422 -18.19 -39.45 -24.13
N GLU A 423 -19.46 -39.08 -24.23
CA GLU A 423 -19.92 -37.71 -24.00
C GLU A 423 -19.69 -37.26 -22.54
N VAL A 424 -19.97 -38.12 -21.56
CA VAL A 424 -19.68 -37.86 -20.14
C VAL A 424 -18.18 -37.61 -19.93
N LYS A 425 -17.29 -38.43 -20.52
CA LYS A 425 -15.83 -38.20 -20.46
C LYS A 425 -15.44 -36.85 -21.05
N ALA A 426 -15.99 -36.50 -22.22
CA ALA A 426 -15.74 -35.22 -22.86
C ALA A 426 -16.18 -34.04 -21.97
N ALA A 427 -17.33 -34.15 -21.30
CA ALA A 427 -17.82 -33.14 -20.38
C ALA A 427 -16.89 -32.94 -19.16
N ILE A 428 -16.29 -34.03 -18.65
CA ILE A 428 -15.31 -33.98 -17.55
C ILE A 428 -13.99 -33.32 -18.01
N LEU A 429 -13.50 -33.66 -19.19
CA LEU A 429 -12.28 -33.08 -19.75
C LEU A 429 -12.41 -31.57 -19.99
N ARG A 430 -13.57 -31.10 -20.46
CA ARG A 430 -13.88 -29.65 -20.59
C ARG A 430 -13.79 -28.88 -19.26
N LYS A 431 -13.86 -29.58 -18.11
CA LYS A 431 -13.68 -28.99 -16.77
C LYS A 431 -12.24 -29.02 -16.26
N GLY A 432 -11.28 -29.50 -17.06
CA GLY A 432 -9.89 -29.63 -16.64
C GLY A 432 -9.69 -30.64 -15.50
N ILE A 433 -10.55 -31.66 -15.44
CA ILE A 433 -10.43 -32.78 -14.50
C ILE A 433 -9.73 -33.92 -15.23
N ASN A 434 -8.57 -34.34 -14.72
CA ASN A 434 -7.83 -35.48 -15.26
C ASN A 434 -8.47 -36.78 -14.74
N LEU A 435 -8.87 -37.68 -15.64
CA LEU A 435 -9.50 -38.96 -15.31
C LEU A 435 -8.52 -39.99 -14.72
N ASN A 436 -7.21 -39.76 -14.85
CA ASN A 436 -6.16 -40.68 -14.41
C ASN A 436 -5.67 -40.43 -12.97
N ASN A 437 -6.24 -39.44 -12.26
CA ASN A 437 -5.94 -39.10 -10.85
C ASN A 437 -7.23 -38.87 -10.04
#